data_AF-A0A1A0MAQ3-F1
#
_entry.id   AF-A0A1A0MAQ3-F1
#
_cell.length_a   1.000
_cell.length_b   1.000
_cell.length_c   1.000
_cell.angle_alpha   90.00
_cell.angle_beta   90.00
_cell.angle_gamma   90.00
#
_symmetry.space_group_name_H-M   'P 1'
#
loop_
_entity.id
_entity.type
_entity.pdbx_description
1 polymer ?
#
loop_
_entity_poly.entity_id
_entity_poly.type
_entity_poly.pdbx_seq_one_letter_code
_entity_poly.pdbx_strand_id
1 'polypeptide(L)'
;MGHQVEDDGVDEDESTPERRLASWQRALRWTAWLTFIGVAIAHSDRPSFGAVEFLALGIALAVSIWCMAKPLGGPKVDIAEPADVRGAFVSRTSWGLVLLGVALTVGGIGATGAIAYDLSTGRATIREVLSDMGAFVAGWTAEMVTGWSYDAHLEETHAYALFVLIVPGLLLIWFNLVPFVKRGHEFRVAPDSSVSVRAPGGWFELLEYEYSAVTADGTTIRFAARGRDVILPQARVFSRETGARLPDGVSAAFFRQRLASRGFCVDEVDKKRFDATLEHAAR
;
A
#
# COMPACT_ATOMS: atom_id res chain seq x y z
N MET A 1 59.86 -27.19 12.63
CA MET A 1 59.15 -26.60 11.47
C MET A 1 57.66 -26.82 11.69
N GLY A 2 57.04 -25.91 12.44
CA GLY A 2 55.59 -25.89 12.64
C GLY A 2 55.01 -24.91 11.62
N HIS A 3 54.12 -25.38 10.77
CA HIS A 3 53.43 -24.57 9.78
C HIS A 3 52.36 -23.76 10.53
N GLN A 4 52.60 -22.46 10.64
CA GLN A 4 51.67 -21.48 11.17
C GLN A 4 50.62 -21.25 10.07
N VAL A 5 49.40 -21.71 10.30
CA VAL A 5 48.25 -21.32 9.48
C VAL A 5 47.83 -19.96 10.01
N GLU A 6 48.12 -18.92 9.23
CA GLU A 6 47.52 -17.60 9.40
C GLU A 6 46.01 -17.76 9.15
N ASP A 7 45.26 -17.72 10.25
CA ASP A 7 43.82 -17.55 10.26
C ASP A 7 43.57 -16.07 9.96
N ASP A 8 43.56 -15.72 8.67
CA ASP A 8 43.05 -14.45 8.18
C ASP A 8 41.55 -14.44 8.44
N GLY A 9 41.21 -14.07 9.68
CA GLY A 9 39.86 -13.69 10.07
C GLY A 9 39.40 -12.57 9.16
N VAL A 10 38.57 -12.94 8.19
CA VAL A 10 37.77 -12.03 7.39
C VAL A 10 37.03 -11.13 8.39
N ASP A 11 37.36 -9.85 8.40
CA ASP A 11 36.60 -8.82 9.10
C ASP A 11 35.12 -9.04 8.79
N GLU A 12 34.35 -9.44 9.80
CA GLU A 12 32.90 -9.39 9.74
C GLU A 12 32.55 -7.93 9.49
N ASP A 13 32.26 -7.64 8.21
CA ASP A 13 31.79 -6.37 7.70
C ASP A 13 30.80 -5.82 8.72
N GLU A 14 31.23 -4.79 9.46
CA GLU A 14 30.46 -4.10 10.48
C GLU A 14 29.34 -3.37 9.74
N SER A 15 28.37 -4.16 9.27
CA SER A 15 27.38 -3.76 8.29
C SER A 15 26.60 -2.65 8.95
N THR A 16 26.82 -1.43 8.45
CA THR A 16 26.20 -0.24 9.00
C THR A 16 24.70 -0.50 8.94
N PRO A 17 23.97 -0.51 10.08
CA PRO A 17 22.62 -1.03 10.14
C PRO A 17 21.76 -0.31 9.11
N GLU A 18 21.05 -1.06 8.26
CA GLU A 18 20.24 -0.48 7.17
C GLU A 18 19.39 0.67 7.72
N ARG A 19 19.52 1.86 7.13
CA ARG A 19 18.79 3.04 7.60
C ARG A 19 17.60 3.31 6.71
N ARG A 20 16.53 3.82 7.31
CA ARG A 20 15.35 4.27 6.56
C ARG A 20 15.62 5.64 5.94
N LEU A 21 14.93 5.94 4.86
CA LEU A 21 14.81 7.34 4.40
C LEU A 21 14.12 8.19 5.47
N ALA A 22 14.75 9.30 5.84
CA ALA A 22 14.14 10.29 6.72
C ALA A 22 12.86 10.86 6.09
N SER A 23 11.91 11.31 6.92
CA SER A 23 10.64 11.88 6.44
C SER A 23 10.87 13.09 5.52
N TRP A 24 11.83 13.95 5.85
CA TRP A 24 12.19 15.10 5.01
C TRP A 24 12.88 14.69 3.70
N GLN A 25 13.67 13.60 3.68
CA GLN A 25 14.25 13.06 2.43
C GLN A 25 13.15 12.55 1.50
N ARG A 26 12.10 11.92 2.04
CA ARG A 26 10.92 11.53 1.26
C ARG A 26 10.20 12.74 0.71
N ALA A 27 9.99 13.78 1.54
CA ALA A 27 9.37 15.02 1.10
C ALA A 27 10.18 15.70 -0.01
N LEU A 28 11.51 15.78 0.14
CA LEU A 28 12.41 16.33 -0.87
C LEU A 28 12.31 15.59 -2.20
N ARG A 29 12.29 14.25 -2.18
CA ARG A 29 12.08 13.44 -3.39
C ARG A 29 10.73 13.74 -4.05
N TRP A 30 9.65 13.79 -3.26
CA TRP A 30 8.33 14.14 -3.78
C TRP A 30 8.32 15.52 -4.41
N THR A 31 8.88 16.53 -3.74
CA THR A 31 8.95 17.88 -4.26
C THR A 31 9.76 17.93 -5.56
N ALA A 32 10.91 17.26 -5.64
CA ALA A 32 11.71 17.25 -6.86
C ALA A 32 10.97 16.61 -8.04
N TRP A 33 10.30 15.48 -7.82
CA TRP A 33 9.48 14.82 -8.85
C TRP A 33 8.25 15.65 -9.24
N LEU A 34 7.55 16.25 -8.28
CA LEU A 34 6.40 17.11 -8.56
C LEU A 34 6.81 18.38 -9.31
N THR A 35 7.97 18.97 -9.01
CA THR A 35 8.52 20.09 -9.78
C THR A 35 8.80 19.68 -11.22
N PHE A 36 9.45 18.53 -11.44
CA PHE A 36 9.67 18.01 -12.79
C PHE A 36 8.35 17.80 -13.55
N ILE A 37 7.38 17.13 -12.93
CA ILE A 37 6.05 16.89 -13.52
C ILE A 37 5.35 18.22 -13.83
N GLY A 38 5.38 19.18 -12.92
CA GLY A 38 4.79 20.50 -13.11
C GLY A 38 5.40 21.26 -14.29
N VAL A 39 6.74 21.21 -14.42
CA VAL A 39 7.47 21.82 -15.55
C VAL A 39 7.15 21.09 -16.86
N ALA A 40 7.05 19.76 -16.85
CA ALA A 40 6.71 18.98 -18.04
C ALA A 40 5.28 19.26 -18.52
N ILE A 41 4.32 19.39 -17.60
CA ILE A 41 2.93 19.77 -17.93
C ILE A 41 2.86 21.19 -18.49
N ALA A 42 3.58 22.14 -17.87
CA ALA A 42 3.59 23.54 -18.29
C ALA A 42 4.15 23.76 -19.72
N HIS A 43 4.97 22.82 -20.21
CA HIS A 43 5.58 22.86 -21.54
C HIS A 43 5.12 21.70 -22.44
N SER A 44 3.95 21.12 -22.14
CA SER A 44 3.40 19.96 -22.85
C SER A 44 2.97 20.25 -24.30
N ASP A 45 2.94 21.52 -24.70
CA ASP A 45 2.68 21.98 -26.05
C ASP A 45 3.87 21.79 -27.01
N ARG A 46 5.05 21.42 -26.48
CA ARG A 46 6.28 21.23 -27.26
C ARG A 46 6.44 19.79 -27.75
N PRO A 47 7.05 19.59 -28.93
CA PRO A 47 7.28 18.25 -29.48
C PRO A 47 8.37 17.44 -28.73
N SER A 48 9.20 18.09 -27.91
CA SER A 48 10.26 17.44 -27.14
C SER A 48 10.61 18.22 -25.87
N PHE A 49 11.20 17.55 -24.89
CA PHE A 49 11.72 18.20 -23.68
C PHE A 49 12.82 19.21 -23.99
N GLY A 50 12.70 20.40 -23.40
CA GLY A 50 13.72 21.44 -23.44
C GLY A 50 14.77 21.30 -22.32
N ALA A 51 15.70 22.24 -22.28
CA ALA A 51 16.79 22.25 -21.31
C ALA A 51 16.30 22.34 -19.85
N VAL A 52 15.17 23.00 -19.60
CA VAL A 52 14.61 23.18 -18.26
C VAL A 52 13.99 21.88 -17.74
N GLU A 53 13.29 21.16 -18.60
CA GLU A 53 12.70 19.85 -18.35
C GLU A 53 13.80 18.82 -18.05
N PHE A 54 14.87 18.79 -18.86
CA PHE A 54 16.04 17.93 -18.61
C PHE A 54 16.77 18.28 -17.32
N LEU A 55 16.92 19.57 -17.01
CA LEU A 55 17.52 20.01 -15.75
C LEU A 55 16.68 19.56 -14.55
N ALA A 56 15.36 19.75 -14.60
CA ALA A 56 14.44 19.33 -13.55
C ALA A 56 14.45 17.80 -13.35
N LEU A 57 14.49 17.04 -14.45
CA LEU A 57 14.65 15.58 -14.42
C LEU A 57 15.98 15.18 -13.77
N GLY A 58 17.08 15.81 -14.16
CA GLY A 58 18.41 15.57 -13.60
C GLY A 58 18.46 15.82 -12.10
N ILE A 59 17.84 16.91 -11.63
CA ILE A 59 17.69 17.21 -10.20
C ILE A 59 16.88 16.12 -9.49
N ALA A 60 15.73 15.72 -10.05
CA ALA A 60 14.87 14.68 -9.45
C ALA A 60 15.61 13.34 -9.31
N LEU A 61 16.40 12.96 -10.33
CA LEU A 61 17.24 11.77 -10.31
C LEU A 61 18.38 11.90 -9.29
N ALA A 62 19.14 13.00 -9.31
CA ALA A 62 20.25 13.21 -8.38
C ALA A 62 19.78 13.21 -6.91
N VAL A 63 18.67 13.88 -6.61
CA VAL A 63 18.04 13.87 -5.28
C VAL A 63 17.60 12.45 -4.91
N SER A 64 17.00 11.71 -5.84
CA SER A 64 16.56 10.32 -5.58
C SER A 64 17.73 9.39 -5.28
N ILE A 65 18.80 9.46 -6.09
CA ILE A 65 20.02 8.68 -5.91
C ILE A 65 20.68 9.03 -4.58
N TRP A 66 20.87 10.32 -4.28
CA TRP A 66 21.47 10.76 -3.02
C TRP A 66 20.68 10.30 -1.80
N CYS A 67 19.35 10.44 -1.83
CA CYS A 67 18.50 9.98 -0.75
C CYS A 67 18.63 8.46 -0.52
N MET A 68 18.67 7.66 -1.59
CA MET A 68 18.80 6.20 -1.52
C MET A 68 20.21 5.75 -1.10
N ALA A 69 21.24 6.44 -1.57
CA ALA A 69 22.64 6.13 -1.25
C ALA A 69 23.01 6.54 0.18
N LYS A 70 22.40 7.62 0.71
CA LYS A 70 22.64 8.11 2.07
C LYS A 70 21.31 8.30 2.83
N PRO A 71 20.66 7.20 3.26
CA PRO A 71 19.49 7.30 4.12
C PRO A 71 19.86 7.87 5.49
N LEU A 72 19.25 9.00 5.85
CA LEU A 72 19.53 9.75 7.09
C LEU A 72 18.48 9.51 8.18
N GLY A 73 17.55 8.58 7.98
CA GLY A 73 16.55 8.22 8.97
C GLY A 73 17.10 7.31 10.07
N GLY A 74 16.19 6.87 10.95
CA GLY A 74 16.48 5.88 11.97
C GLY A 74 16.73 4.48 11.41
N PRO A 75 17.16 3.53 12.27
CA PRO A 75 17.42 2.16 11.87
C PRO A 75 16.17 1.48 11.30
N LYS A 76 16.38 0.64 10.28
CA LYS A 76 15.35 -0.18 9.68
C LYS A 76 15.11 -1.42 10.55
N VAL A 77 14.16 -1.27 11.46
CA VAL A 77 13.54 -2.39 12.21
C VAL A 77 12.49 -3.09 11.34
N ASP A 78 12.67 -4.37 11.10
CA ASP A 78 11.65 -5.23 10.48
C ASP A 78 10.96 -6.05 11.58
N ILE A 79 9.64 -6.24 11.45
CA ILE A 79 8.83 -7.02 12.39
C ILE A 79 8.51 -8.34 11.69
N ALA A 80 9.37 -9.33 11.90
CA ALA A 80 9.27 -10.63 11.24
C ALA A 80 8.55 -11.65 12.12
N GLU A 81 8.73 -11.56 13.44
CA GLU A 81 8.17 -12.53 14.37
C GLU A 81 7.15 -11.91 15.34
N PRO A 82 6.23 -12.71 15.89
CA PRO A 82 5.29 -12.25 16.92
C PRO A 82 5.98 -11.63 18.14
N ALA A 83 7.18 -12.10 18.51
CA ALA A 83 7.95 -11.59 19.64
C ALA A 83 8.44 -10.14 19.43
N ASP A 84 8.58 -9.72 18.17
CA ASP A 84 9.03 -8.38 17.76
C ASP A 84 7.90 -7.35 17.81
N VAL A 85 6.64 -7.80 17.97
CA VAL A 85 5.46 -6.92 17.99
C VAL A 85 5.43 -6.14 19.30
N ARG A 86 6.11 -4.99 19.33
CA ARG A 86 6.22 -4.11 20.50
C ARG A 86 6.01 -2.64 20.15
N GLY A 87 5.56 -1.87 21.13
CA GLY A 87 5.33 -0.43 21.00
C GLY A 87 3.94 -0.10 20.45
N ALA A 88 3.74 1.15 20.05
CA ALA A 88 2.45 1.63 19.55
C ALA A 88 2.27 1.36 18.03
N PHE A 89 1.08 0.95 17.63
CA PHE A 89 0.71 0.56 16.26
C PHE A 89 -0.53 1.32 15.77
N VAL A 90 -0.49 1.77 14.52
CA VAL A 90 -1.56 2.56 13.90
C VAL A 90 -1.79 2.15 12.45
N SER A 91 -3.05 2.09 12.02
CA SER A 91 -3.37 1.93 10.60
C SER A 91 -3.13 3.23 9.84
N ARG A 92 -2.49 3.13 8.67
CA ARG A 92 -2.19 4.28 7.81
C ARG A 92 -2.79 4.11 6.41
N THR A 93 -3.44 5.17 5.97
CA THR A 93 -3.89 5.34 4.58
C THR A 93 -2.78 5.99 3.77
N SER A 94 -2.47 5.44 2.58
CA SER A 94 -1.54 6.09 1.65
C SER A 94 -2.30 7.08 0.78
N TRP A 95 -2.37 8.32 1.24
CA TRP A 95 -3.03 9.41 0.50
C TRP A 95 -2.42 9.66 -0.88
N GLY A 96 -1.12 9.44 -1.05
CA GLY A 96 -0.48 9.52 -2.37
C GLY A 96 -1.06 8.51 -3.37
N LEU A 97 -1.26 7.25 -2.97
CA LEU A 97 -1.89 6.24 -3.82
C LEU A 97 -3.38 6.50 -4.04
N VAL A 98 -4.08 7.06 -3.04
CA VAL A 98 -5.47 7.50 -3.21
C VAL A 98 -5.55 8.60 -4.27
N LEU A 99 -4.71 9.63 -4.18
CA LEU A 99 -4.67 10.74 -5.14
C LEU A 99 -4.29 10.25 -6.54
N LEU A 100 -3.34 9.34 -6.66
CA LEU A 100 -3.01 8.69 -7.93
C LEU A 100 -4.22 7.95 -8.51
N GLY A 101 -4.92 7.16 -7.69
CA GLY A 101 -6.14 6.47 -8.11
C GLY A 101 -7.23 7.43 -8.57
N VAL A 102 -7.41 8.57 -7.87
CA VAL A 102 -8.32 9.65 -8.29
C VAL A 102 -7.91 10.23 -9.65
N ALA A 103 -6.63 10.55 -9.84
CA ALA A 103 -6.13 11.09 -11.10
C ALA A 103 -6.37 10.13 -12.27
N LEU A 104 -6.09 8.83 -12.10
CA LEU A 104 -6.37 7.80 -13.11
C LEU A 104 -7.86 7.69 -13.43
N THR A 105 -8.71 7.72 -12.40
CA THR A 105 -10.16 7.64 -12.56
C THR A 105 -10.71 8.85 -13.31
N VAL A 106 -10.28 10.06 -12.93
CA VAL A 106 -10.67 11.31 -13.61
C VAL A 106 -10.19 11.32 -15.06
N GLY A 107 -8.96 10.87 -15.33
CA GLY A 107 -8.43 10.73 -16.69
C GLY A 107 -9.29 9.80 -17.54
N GLY A 108 -9.67 8.63 -17.01
CA GLY A 108 -10.53 7.68 -17.72
C GLY A 108 -11.97 8.17 -17.92
N ILE A 109 -12.54 8.90 -16.96
CA ILE A 109 -13.84 9.58 -17.12
C ILE A 109 -13.76 10.65 -18.22
N GLY A 110 -12.68 11.44 -18.24
CA GLY A 110 -12.44 12.43 -19.28
C GLY A 110 -12.40 11.81 -20.68
N ALA A 111 -11.70 10.68 -20.83
CA ALA A 111 -11.68 9.91 -22.08
C ALA A 111 -13.08 9.39 -22.47
N THR A 112 -13.86 8.92 -21.50
CA THR A 112 -15.25 8.49 -21.73
C THR A 112 -16.14 9.65 -22.21
N GLY A 113 -15.94 10.85 -21.65
CA GLY A 113 -16.63 12.07 -22.10
C GLY A 113 -16.25 12.47 -23.53
N ALA A 114 -14.97 12.36 -23.90
CA ALA A 114 -14.50 12.61 -25.27
C ALA A 114 -15.11 11.61 -26.26
N ILE A 115 -15.16 10.31 -25.92
CA ILE A 115 -15.84 9.28 -26.70
C ILE A 115 -17.31 9.66 -26.95
N ALA A 116 -18.04 10.01 -25.88
CA ALA A 116 -19.45 10.37 -25.98
C ALA A 116 -19.67 11.61 -26.86
N TYR A 117 -18.81 12.63 -26.71
CA TYR A 117 -18.85 13.83 -27.53
C TYR A 117 -18.59 13.54 -29.01
N ASP A 118 -17.57 12.76 -29.33
CA ASP A 118 -17.20 12.44 -30.71
C ASP A 118 -18.24 11.54 -31.40
N LEU A 119 -18.85 10.60 -30.66
CA LEU A 119 -20.00 9.82 -31.14
C LEU A 119 -21.22 10.72 -31.39
N SER A 120 -21.52 11.65 -30.49
CA SER A 120 -22.68 12.54 -30.60
C SER A 120 -22.55 13.58 -31.73
N THR A 121 -21.32 13.92 -32.11
CA THR A 121 -21.02 14.87 -33.18
C THR A 121 -20.70 14.19 -34.53
N GLY A 122 -20.72 12.85 -34.57
CA GLY A 122 -20.43 12.06 -35.78
C GLY A 122 -18.95 12.09 -36.20
N ARG A 123 -18.05 12.50 -35.28
CA ARG A 123 -16.60 12.55 -35.52
C ARG A 123 -15.93 11.18 -35.43
N ALA A 124 -16.56 10.24 -34.73
CA ALA A 124 -16.13 8.86 -34.63
C ALA A 124 -17.34 7.91 -34.70
N THR A 125 -17.12 6.68 -35.16
CA THR A 125 -18.14 5.62 -35.14
C THR A 125 -17.97 4.69 -33.94
N ILE A 126 -19.05 4.03 -33.50
CA ILE A 126 -18.99 3.01 -32.42
C ILE A 126 -17.99 1.90 -32.77
N ARG A 127 -17.89 1.56 -34.07
CA ARG A 127 -16.95 0.55 -34.57
C ARG A 127 -15.49 0.98 -34.40
N GLU A 128 -15.17 2.24 -34.66
CA GLU A 128 -13.82 2.78 -34.45
C GLU A 128 -13.45 2.74 -32.98
N VAL A 129 -14.33 3.22 -32.09
CA VAL A 129 -14.10 3.18 -30.64
C VAL A 129 -13.88 1.75 -30.14
N LEU A 130 -14.72 0.78 -30.53
CA LEU A 130 -14.56 -0.61 -30.10
C LEU A 130 -13.30 -1.28 -30.69
N SER A 131 -12.92 -0.93 -31.92
CA SER A 131 -11.67 -1.40 -32.54
C SER A 131 -10.45 -0.89 -31.77
N ASP A 132 -10.49 0.37 -31.36
CA ASP A 132 -9.44 1.05 -30.61
C ASP A 132 -9.25 0.43 -29.21
N MET A 133 -10.37 0.20 -28.50
CA MET A 133 -10.37 -0.50 -27.21
C MET A 133 -9.87 -1.95 -27.35
N GLY A 134 -10.27 -2.65 -28.42
CA GLY A 134 -9.86 -4.02 -28.70
C GLY A 134 -8.36 -4.15 -29.00
N ALA A 135 -7.82 -3.24 -29.82
CA ALA A 135 -6.39 -3.19 -30.14
C ALA A 135 -5.55 -2.94 -28.88
N PHE A 136 -5.98 -2.02 -28.01
CA PHE A 136 -5.32 -1.76 -26.74
C PHE A 136 -5.30 -2.99 -25.81
N VAL A 137 -6.44 -3.64 -25.60
CA VAL A 137 -6.53 -4.83 -24.72
C VAL A 137 -5.72 -6.00 -25.30
N ALA A 138 -5.79 -6.21 -26.61
CA ALA A 138 -5.02 -7.26 -27.29
C ALA A 138 -3.51 -7.02 -27.19
N GLY A 139 -3.06 -5.78 -27.45
CA GLY A 139 -1.65 -5.40 -27.33
C GLY A 139 -1.12 -5.61 -25.91
N TRP A 140 -1.86 -5.13 -24.90
CA TRP A 140 -1.46 -5.26 -23.50
C TRP A 140 -1.45 -6.72 -23.01
N THR A 141 -2.42 -7.53 -23.45
CA THR A 141 -2.48 -8.97 -23.12
C THR A 141 -1.34 -9.73 -23.79
N ALA A 142 -1.03 -9.43 -25.06
CA ALA A 142 0.09 -10.04 -25.77
C ALA A 142 1.42 -9.73 -25.08
N GLU A 143 1.64 -8.49 -24.68
CA GLU A 143 2.86 -8.06 -23.98
C GLU A 143 3.00 -8.75 -22.61
N MET A 144 1.93 -8.83 -21.82
CA MET A 144 1.94 -9.50 -20.51
C MET A 144 2.20 -11.02 -20.60
N VAL A 145 1.71 -11.68 -21.65
CA VAL A 145 1.83 -13.15 -21.80
C VAL A 145 3.13 -13.55 -22.48
N THR A 146 3.61 -12.78 -23.44
CA THR A 146 4.74 -13.17 -24.29
C THR A 146 6.05 -12.47 -23.94
N GLY A 147 6.02 -11.37 -23.17
CA GLY A 147 7.21 -10.63 -22.74
C GLY A 147 7.99 -9.96 -23.88
N TRP A 148 7.44 -9.95 -25.10
CA TRP A 148 7.98 -9.24 -26.26
C TRP A 148 7.11 -8.01 -26.53
N SER A 149 7.74 -6.92 -26.98
CA SER A 149 7.02 -5.73 -27.46
C SER A 149 6.22 -6.12 -28.70
N TYR A 150 4.95 -6.46 -28.51
CA TYR A 150 4.03 -6.59 -29.62
C TYR A 150 3.93 -5.21 -30.26
N ASP A 151 4.26 -5.11 -31.54
CA ASP A 151 4.15 -3.90 -32.35
C ASP A 151 2.66 -3.63 -32.67
N ALA A 152 1.83 -3.63 -31.62
CA ALA A 152 0.52 -3.01 -31.68
C ALA A 152 0.82 -1.57 -32.06
N HIS A 153 0.24 -1.10 -33.16
CA HIS A 153 0.33 0.27 -33.64
C HIS A 153 -0.34 1.21 -32.62
N LEU A 154 0.26 1.32 -31.43
CA LEU A 154 -0.25 2.06 -30.29
C LEU A 154 -0.22 3.57 -30.58
N GLU A 155 0.59 3.96 -31.58
CA GLU A 155 0.63 5.30 -32.17
C GLU A 155 -0.67 5.67 -32.91
N GLU A 156 -1.47 4.68 -33.33
CA GLU A 156 -2.79 4.89 -33.96
C GLU A 156 -3.94 4.82 -32.94
N THR A 157 -3.68 4.43 -31.69
CA THR A 157 -4.73 4.37 -30.66
C THR A 157 -5.15 5.78 -30.25
N HIS A 158 -6.41 6.12 -30.44
CA HIS A 158 -6.94 7.40 -29.99
C HIS A 158 -6.95 7.45 -28.45
N ALA A 159 -7.05 8.66 -27.87
CA ALA A 159 -7.13 8.86 -26.41
C ALA A 159 -8.30 8.12 -25.74
N TYR A 160 -9.20 7.51 -26.52
CA TYR A 160 -10.29 6.65 -26.06
C TYR A 160 -9.81 5.48 -25.22
N ALA A 161 -8.65 4.89 -25.53
CA ALA A 161 -8.07 3.79 -24.75
C ALA A 161 -7.83 4.14 -23.26
N LEU A 162 -7.72 5.43 -22.92
CA LEU A 162 -7.58 5.90 -21.54
C LEU A 162 -8.82 5.57 -20.66
N PHE A 163 -9.97 5.20 -21.24
CA PHE A 163 -11.11 4.69 -20.46
C PHE A 163 -10.73 3.50 -19.57
N VAL A 164 -9.74 2.69 -19.99
CA VAL A 164 -9.25 1.53 -19.22
C VAL A 164 -8.71 1.96 -17.86
N LEU A 165 -8.23 3.21 -17.71
CA LEU A 165 -7.69 3.75 -16.46
C LEU A 165 -8.72 3.87 -15.33
N ILE A 166 -10.03 3.83 -15.63
CA ILE A 166 -11.09 3.87 -14.62
C ILE A 166 -10.97 2.68 -13.66
N VAL A 167 -10.84 1.46 -14.19
CA VAL A 167 -10.79 0.23 -13.38
C VAL A 167 -9.59 0.22 -12.41
N PRO A 168 -8.32 0.37 -12.85
CA PRO A 168 -7.18 0.41 -11.96
C PRO A 168 -7.21 1.64 -11.03
N GLY A 169 -7.75 2.77 -11.49
CA GLY A 169 -7.97 3.96 -10.66
C GLY A 169 -8.91 3.69 -9.49
N LEU A 170 -10.08 3.10 -9.75
CA LEU A 170 -11.05 2.71 -8.73
C LEU A 170 -10.50 1.65 -7.78
N LEU A 171 -9.78 0.65 -8.29
CA LEU A 171 -9.13 -0.37 -7.46
C LEU A 171 -8.09 0.26 -6.52
N LEU A 172 -7.25 1.17 -7.02
CA LEU A 172 -6.27 1.89 -6.21
C LEU A 172 -6.94 2.72 -5.11
N ILE A 173 -8.02 3.44 -5.43
CA ILE A 173 -8.81 4.18 -4.43
C ILE A 173 -9.34 3.21 -3.39
N TRP A 174 -10.06 2.17 -3.82
CA TRP A 174 -10.74 1.20 -2.95
C TRP A 174 -9.77 0.57 -1.95
N PHE A 175 -8.68 -0.07 -2.42
CA PHE A 175 -7.73 -0.76 -1.55
C PHE A 175 -7.02 0.17 -0.58
N ASN A 176 -6.79 1.43 -0.96
CA ASN A 176 -6.12 2.39 -0.09
C ASN A 176 -7.09 3.07 0.89
N LEU A 177 -8.40 3.09 0.61
CA LEU A 177 -9.41 3.65 1.51
C LEU A 177 -9.89 2.68 2.60
N VAL A 178 -9.75 1.37 2.41
CA VAL A 178 -10.06 0.36 3.46
C VAL A 178 -9.48 0.72 4.84
N PRO A 179 -8.18 1.03 5.01
CA PRO A 179 -7.63 1.43 6.30
C PRO A 179 -8.13 2.80 6.81
N PHE A 180 -8.74 3.62 5.96
CA PHE A 180 -9.40 4.87 6.40
C PHE A 180 -10.76 4.58 7.01
N VAL A 181 -11.57 3.76 6.33
CA VAL A 181 -12.93 3.39 6.77
C VAL A 181 -12.88 2.42 7.95
N LYS A 182 -11.97 1.44 7.91
CA LYS A 182 -11.76 0.42 8.94
C LYS A 182 -10.51 0.69 9.79
N ARG A 183 -10.31 1.94 10.18
CA ARG A 183 -9.07 2.38 10.86
C ARG A 183 -8.85 1.76 12.23
N GLY A 184 -9.93 1.44 12.94
CA GLY A 184 -9.89 0.96 14.32
C GLY A 184 -9.21 1.93 15.28
N HIS A 185 -8.91 1.45 16.48
CA HIS A 185 -8.18 2.16 17.51
C HIS A 185 -6.69 1.87 17.45
N GLU A 186 -5.87 2.88 17.70
CA GLU A 186 -4.43 2.70 17.93
C GLU A 186 -4.24 1.74 19.11
N PHE A 187 -3.37 0.75 18.96
CA PHE A 187 -3.05 -0.19 20.04
C PHE A 187 -1.56 -0.14 20.37
N ARG A 188 -1.20 -0.56 21.57
CA ARG A 188 0.16 -0.63 22.08
C ARG A 188 0.38 -2.02 22.64
N VAL A 189 1.52 -2.61 22.30
CA VAL A 189 1.97 -3.87 22.91
C VAL A 189 3.13 -3.58 23.84
N ALA A 190 2.97 -3.90 25.12
CA ALA A 190 4.00 -3.71 26.12
C ALA A 190 4.94 -4.94 26.18
N PRO A 191 6.08 -4.87 26.90
CA PRO A 191 7.08 -5.94 26.92
C PRO A 191 6.58 -7.28 27.48
N ASP A 192 5.58 -7.25 28.35
CA ASP A 192 4.87 -8.42 28.88
C ASP A 192 3.79 -8.96 27.93
N SER A 193 3.81 -8.49 26.68
CA SER A 193 2.82 -8.74 25.63
C SER A 193 1.43 -8.17 25.91
N SER A 194 1.19 -7.43 27.00
CA SER A 194 -0.10 -6.77 27.27
C SER A 194 -0.47 -5.81 26.14
N VAL A 195 -1.74 -5.83 25.75
CA VAL A 195 -2.26 -4.99 24.66
C VAL A 195 -3.07 -3.88 25.30
N SER A 196 -2.72 -2.62 25.03
CA SER A 196 -3.53 -1.47 25.41
C SER A 196 -4.10 -0.79 24.17
N VAL A 197 -5.26 -0.17 24.30
CA VAL A 197 -5.98 0.50 23.23
C VAL A 197 -6.16 1.97 23.56
N ARG A 198 -6.00 2.83 22.56
CA ARG A 198 -6.19 4.27 22.70
C ARG A 198 -7.66 4.63 22.59
N ALA A 199 -8.21 5.18 23.66
CA ALA A 199 -9.54 5.76 23.72
C ALA A 199 -9.47 7.26 24.09
N PRO A 200 -10.59 8.01 24.06
CA PRO A 200 -10.58 9.46 24.36
C PRO A 200 -9.99 9.82 25.72
N GLY A 201 -10.10 8.94 26.72
CA GLY A 201 -9.58 9.12 28.08
C GLY A 201 -8.14 8.66 28.29
N GLY A 202 -7.44 8.17 27.25
CA GLY A 202 -6.08 7.66 27.36
C GLY A 202 -5.91 6.22 26.86
N TRP A 203 -4.89 5.54 27.39
CA TRP A 203 -4.62 4.13 27.10
C TRP A 203 -5.31 3.26 28.13
N PHE A 204 -6.03 2.25 27.66
CA PHE A 204 -6.72 1.27 28.50
C PHE A 204 -6.24 -0.12 28.12
N GLU A 205 -5.96 -0.96 29.11
CA GLU A 205 -5.56 -2.34 28.85
C GLU A 205 -6.74 -3.13 28.29
N LEU A 206 -6.47 -3.92 27.25
CA LEU A 206 -7.43 -4.82 26.63
C LEU A 206 -7.44 -6.13 27.41
N LEU A 207 -8.51 -6.33 28.16
CA LEU A 207 -8.74 -7.51 28.98
C LEU A 207 -9.68 -8.45 28.21
N GLU A 208 -9.14 -9.50 27.60
CA GLU A 208 -9.89 -10.33 26.63
C GLU A 208 -11.10 -11.04 27.27
N TYR A 209 -11.05 -11.28 28.58
CA TYR A 209 -12.16 -11.89 29.34
C TYR A 209 -13.37 -10.96 29.54
N GLU A 210 -13.23 -9.66 29.29
CA GLU A 210 -14.36 -8.70 29.33
C GLU A 210 -15.23 -8.77 28.06
N TYR A 211 -14.76 -9.47 27.03
CA TYR A 211 -15.42 -9.55 25.73
C TYR A 211 -16.05 -10.91 25.52
N SER A 212 -17.25 -10.89 24.93
CA SER A 212 -18.04 -12.09 24.63
C SER A 212 -17.55 -12.87 23.42
N ALA A 213 -16.88 -12.18 22.47
CA ALA A 213 -16.31 -12.79 21.28
C ALA A 213 -15.18 -11.92 20.71
N VAL A 214 -14.21 -12.56 20.06
CA VAL A 214 -13.14 -11.88 19.31
C VAL A 214 -13.16 -12.41 17.88
N THR A 215 -13.32 -11.53 16.89
CA THR A 215 -13.42 -11.91 15.48
C THR A 215 -12.45 -11.09 14.64
N ALA A 216 -11.69 -11.74 13.76
CA ALA A 216 -10.79 -11.07 12.81
C ALA A 216 -11.25 -11.33 11.37
N ASP A 217 -11.40 -10.27 10.57
CA ASP A 217 -11.88 -10.36 9.18
C ASP A 217 -10.77 -10.14 8.13
N GLY A 218 -9.51 -10.13 8.57
CA GLY A 218 -8.32 -9.81 7.76
C GLY A 218 -8.09 -8.31 7.57
N THR A 219 -9.04 -7.46 7.97
CA THR A 219 -8.88 -5.99 7.94
C THR A 219 -8.89 -5.38 9.33
N THR A 220 -9.65 -5.95 10.26
CA THR A 220 -9.78 -5.54 11.66
C THR A 220 -9.96 -6.74 12.56
N ILE A 221 -9.57 -6.57 13.82
CA ILE A 221 -9.85 -7.50 14.92
C ILE A 221 -10.88 -6.80 15.82
N ARG A 222 -12.06 -7.39 15.95
CA ARG A 222 -13.16 -6.86 16.76
C ARG A 222 -13.29 -7.67 18.04
N PHE A 223 -13.30 -6.97 19.16
CA PHE A 223 -13.60 -7.47 20.49
C PHE A 223 -15.02 -7.03 20.84
N ALA A 224 -15.97 -7.97 20.85
CA ALA A 224 -17.38 -7.70 21.03
C ALA A 224 -17.78 -7.69 22.51
N ALA A 225 -18.31 -6.57 23.00
CA ALA A 225 -18.78 -6.42 24.38
C ALA A 225 -20.25 -6.00 24.44
N ARG A 226 -20.92 -6.21 25.58
CA ARG A 226 -22.30 -5.79 25.83
C ARG A 226 -22.44 -4.27 26.02
N GLY A 227 -21.98 -3.47 25.06
CA GLY A 227 -22.17 -2.03 25.02
C GLY A 227 -21.09 -1.24 24.31
N ARG A 228 -19.85 -1.76 24.19
CA ARG A 228 -18.78 -1.05 23.50
C ARG A 228 -17.75 -1.99 22.87
N ASP A 229 -17.94 -2.23 21.58
CA ASP A 229 -16.96 -3.00 20.80
C ASP A 229 -15.63 -2.24 20.70
N VAL A 230 -14.53 -2.98 20.83
CA VAL A 230 -13.19 -2.47 20.58
C VAL A 230 -12.69 -3.04 19.27
N ILE A 231 -12.32 -2.17 18.34
CA ILE A 231 -11.86 -2.56 17.01
C ILE A 231 -10.39 -2.20 16.89
N LEU A 232 -9.54 -3.19 16.66
CA LEU A 232 -8.13 -3.01 16.33
C LEU A 232 -7.94 -3.11 14.82
N PRO A 233 -7.07 -2.29 14.22
CA PRO A 233 -6.72 -2.46 12.82
C PRO A 233 -5.83 -3.69 12.62
N GLN A 234 -6.01 -4.35 11.47
CA GLN A 234 -5.13 -5.40 10.97
C GLN A 234 -4.55 -5.03 9.60
N ALA A 235 -5.33 -4.35 8.75
CA ALA A 235 -4.86 -3.87 7.46
C ALA A 235 -3.95 -2.64 7.59
N ARG A 236 -2.78 -2.72 6.92
CA ARG A 236 -1.80 -1.62 6.80
C ARG A 236 -1.45 -0.97 8.14
N VAL A 237 -1.11 -1.81 9.11
CA VAL A 237 -0.68 -1.39 10.44
C VAL A 237 0.82 -1.10 10.42
N PHE A 238 1.21 0.00 11.07
CA PHE A 238 2.60 0.41 11.19
C PHE A 238 2.93 0.75 12.62
N SER A 239 4.14 0.39 13.05
CA SER A 239 4.70 0.90 14.30
C SER A 239 4.80 2.42 14.22
N ARG A 240 4.37 3.10 15.28
CA ARG A 240 4.43 4.55 15.40
C ARG A 240 5.85 5.04 15.59
N GLU A 241 6.64 4.28 16.33
CA GLU A 241 8.01 4.62 16.72
C GLU A 241 8.98 4.37 15.56
N THR A 242 8.93 3.17 14.98
CA THR A 242 9.89 2.78 13.94
C THR A 242 9.36 3.03 12.54
N GLY A 243 8.03 3.07 12.35
CA GLY A 243 7.42 3.11 11.02
C GLY A 243 7.47 1.77 10.28
N ALA A 244 7.90 0.69 10.93
CA ALA A 244 7.88 -0.66 10.37
C ALA A 244 6.44 -1.08 10.07
N ARG A 245 6.22 -1.75 8.94
CA ARG A 245 4.92 -2.38 8.67
C ARG A 245 4.82 -3.61 9.57
N LEU A 246 3.69 -3.76 10.25
CA LEU A 246 3.32 -5.02 10.90
C LEU A 246 2.64 -5.89 9.83
N PRO A 247 3.24 -7.02 9.42
CA PRO A 247 2.61 -7.91 8.45
C PRO A 247 1.35 -8.54 9.03
N ASP A 248 0.32 -8.67 8.20
CA ASP A 248 -1.00 -9.16 8.62
C ASP A 248 -0.90 -10.59 9.21
N GLY A 249 -0.02 -11.43 8.67
CA GLY A 249 0.25 -12.79 9.16
C GLY A 249 0.97 -12.81 10.52
N VAL A 250 1.92 -11.89 10.75
CA VAL A 250 2.63 -11.76 12.03
C VAL A 250 1.69 -11.23 13.11
N SER A 251 0.87 -10.23 12.77
CA SER A 251 -0.20 -9.73 13.63
C SER A 251 -1.17 -10.85 14.03
N ALA A 252 -1.65 -11.62 13.06
CA ALA A 252 -2.54 -12.75 13.32
C ALA A 252 -1.89 -13.83 14.20
N ALA A 253 -0.61 -14.15 13.98
CA ALA A 253 0.12 -15.10 14.80
C ALA A 253 0.29 -14.60 16.24
N PHE A 254 0.63 -13.32 16.44
CA PHE A 254 0.74 -12.70 17.76
C PHE A 254 -0.57 -12.78 18.55
N PHE A 255 -1.69 -12.33 17.97
CA PHE A 255 -2.98 -12.36 18.66
C PHE A 255 -3.46 -13.80 18.93
N ARG A 256 -3.20 -14.74 18.02
CA ARG A 256 -3.49 -16.17 18.25
C ARG A 256 -2.71 -16.74 19.43
N GLN A 257 -1.39 -16.54 19.47
CA GLN A 257 -0.54 -17.02 20.57
C GLN A 257 -0.96 -16.42 21.91
N ARG A 258 -1.27 -15.13 21.92
CA ARG A 258 -1.73 -14.41 23.12
C ARG A 258 -3.09 -14.91 23.62
N LEU A 259 -4.05 -15.13 22.74
CA LEU A 259 -5.37 -15.65 23.11
C LEU A 259 -5.27 -17.09 23.62
N ALA A 260 -4.49 -17.93 22.93
CA ALA A 260 -4.27 -19.32 23.33
C ALA A 260 -3.59 -19.42 24.71
N SER A 261 -2.58 -18.59 24.99
CA SER A 261 -1.90 -18.59 26.30
C SER A 261 -2.81 -18.14 27.46
N ARG A 262 -3.90 -17.44 27.16
CA ARG A 262 -4.94 -17.03 28.12
C ARG A 262 -6.13 -18.01 28.17
N GLY A 263 -6.04 -19.17 27.50
CA GLY A 263 -7.04 -20.24 27.55
C GLY A 263 -8.21 -20.07 26.59
N PHE A 264 -8.13 -19.13 25.64
CA PHE A 264 -9.16 -18.99 24.59
C PHE A 264 -8.95 -20.04 23.50
N CYS A 265 -10.05 -20.64 23.04
CA CYS A 265 -10.06 -21.47 21.84
C CYS A 265 -10.15 -20.56 20.61
N VAL A 266 -9.24 -20.75 19.64
CA VAL A 266 -9.22 -19.96 18.41
C VAL A 266 -9.64 -20.87 17.25
N ASP A 267 -10.84 -20.62 16.73
CA ASP A 267 -11.33 -21.29 15.53
C ASP A 267 -10.98 -20.49 14.28
N GLU A 268 -10.28 -21.12 13.33
CA GLU A 268 -10.16 -20.58 11.98
C GLU A 268 -11.41 -20.93 11.19
N VAL A 269 -12.31 -19.95 11.08
CA VAL A 269 -13.51 -20.11 10.26
C VAL A 269 -13.18 -19.66 8.83
N ASP A 270 -13.06 -20.63 7.92
CA ASP A 270 -12.97 -20.33 6.49
C ASP A 270 -14.22 -19.52 6.07
N LYS A 271 -14.03 -18.49 5.25
CA LYS A 271 -15.03 -17.43 4.99
C LYS A 271 -16.39 -17.98 4.55
N LYS A 272 -16.37 -19.10 3.79
CA LYS A 272 -17.56 -19.84 3.34
C LYS A 272 -18.40 -20.45 4.48
N ARG A 273 -17.75 -20.84 5.58
CA ARG A 273 -18.38 -21.49 6.74
C ARG A 273 -19.00 -20.47 7.68
N PHE A 274 -18.44 -19.25 7.75
CA PHE A 274 -18.97 -18.16 8.57
C PHE A 274 -20.33 -17.65 8.06
N ASP A 275 -20.46 -17.46 6.75
CA ASP A 275 -21.73 -17.02 6.12
C ASP A 275 -22.85 -18.06 6.34
N ALA A 276 -22.54 -19.35 6.24
CA ALA A 276 -23.48 -20.44 6.51
C ALA A 276 -23.92 -20.51 7.99
N THR A 277 -23.04 -20.11 8.91
CA THR A 277 -23.33 -20.15 10.36
C THR A 277 -24.23 -18.98 10.77
N LEU A 278 -24.09 -17.81 10.14
CA LEU A 278 -24.98 -16.67 10.33
C LEU A 278 -26.39 -16.91 9.74
N GLU A 279 -26.50 -17.57 8.59
CA GLU A 279 -27.80 -18.00 8.05
C GLU A 279 -28.53 -19.00 8.95
N HIS A 280 -27.80 -19.87 9.65
CA HIS A 280 -28.39 -20.81 10.60
C HIS A 280 -28.76 -20.19 11.95
N ALA A 281 -28.01 -19.18 12.42
CA ALA A 281 -28.35 -18.46 13.65
C ALA A 281 -29.49 -17.44 13.48
N ALA A 282 -29.81 -17.07 12.23
CA ALA A 282 -30.91 -16.15 11.87
C ALA A 282 -32.24 -16.85 11.56
N ARG A 283 -32.31 -18.19 11.68
CA ARG A 283 -33.53 -19.01 11.59
C ARG A 283 -33.91 -19.55 12.97
#